data_AF-A0A8T3ZZ93-F1
#
_entry.id   AF-A0A8T3ZZ93-F1
#
_cell.length_a   1.000
_cell.length_b   1.000
_cell.length_c   1.000
_cell.angle_alpha   90.00
_cell.angle_beta   90.00
_cell.angle_gamma   90.00
#
_symmetry.space_group_name_H-M   'P 1'
#
loop_
_entity.id
_entity.type
_entity.pdbx_description
1 polymer ?
#
loop_
_entity_poly.entity_id
_entity_poly.type
_entity_poly.pdbx_seq_one_letter_code
_entity_poly.pdbx_strand_id
1 'polypeptide(L)'
;MAIIAVIIDCAFDAKLTDELTKYLLENGFTVQKENESVVTTNDPKLTVDNIEWFLKKTDKIKDLQIIQSDSDTIILATKVMIEHFGLGRCSICGFVAFKDELFAHERAHGIGLM
;
A
#
# COMPACT_ATOMS: atom_id res chain seq x y z
N MET A 1 -16.64 18.84 19.16
CA MET A 1 -15.62 18.72 18.10
C MET A 1 -15.30 17.25 17.94
N ALA A 2 -15.51 16.68 16.76
CA ALA A 2 -15.06 15.33 16.48
C ALA A 2 -13.53 15.35 16.46
N ILE A 3 -12.90 14.44 17.19
CA ILE A 3 -11.48 14.18 17.09
C ILE A 3 -11.31 13.40 15.78
N ILE A 4 -10.75 14.03 14.75
CA ILE A 4 -10.41 13.35 13.50
C ILE A 4 -9.07 12.67 13.73
N ALA A 5 -9.11 11.34 13.89
CA ALA A 5 -7.91 10.54 14.03
C ALA A 5 -7.50 10.04 12.64
N VAL A 6 -6.32 10.44 12.16
CA VAL A 6 -5.72 9.82 10.97
C VAL A 6 -5.14 8.48 11.38
N ILE A 7 -5.48 7.44 10.63
CA ILE A 7 -5.01 6.06 10.80
C ILE A 7 -4.02 5.77 9.68
N ILE A 8 -2.83 5.30 10.04
CA ILE A 8 -1.81 4.87 9.09
C ILE A 8 -1.57 3.38 9.32
N ASP A 9 -2.06 2.55 8.40
CA ASP A 9 -1.88 1.10 8.39
C ASP A 9 -0.62 0.74 7.58
N CYS A 10 0.36 0.13 8.24
CA CYS A 10 1.62 -0.34 7.70
C CYS A 10 1.55 -1.81 7.21
N ALA A 11 0.35 -2.34 6.97
CA ALA A 11 0.11 -3.65 6.36
C ALA A 11 0.85 -4.81 7.06
N PHE A 12 0.82 -4.83 8.39
CA PHE A 12 1.50 -5.81 9.26
C PHE A 12 3.05 -5.78 9.21
N ASP A 13 3.67 -4.71 8.69
CA ASP A 13 5.11 -4.51 8.81
C ASP A 13 5.46 -3.78 10.12
N ALA A 14 5.81 -4.55 11.15
CA ALA A 14 6.19 -4.05 12.46
C ALA A 14 7.40 -3.10 12.43
N LYS A 15 8.37 -3.40 11.56
CA LYS A 15 9.59 -2.59 11.43
C LYS A 15 9.27 -1.25 10.78
N LEU A 16 8.45 -1.25 9.74
CA LEU A 16 7.95 -0.03 9.10
C LEU A 16 7.15 0.82 10.09
N THR A 17 6.27 0.19 10.87
CA THR A 17 5.46 0.85 11.91
C THR A 17 6.35 1.56 12.93
N ASP A 18 7.41 0.91 13.40
CA ASP A 18 8.38 1.49 14.34
C ASP A 18 9.18 2.64 13.72
N GLU A 19 9.69 2.45 12.50
CA GLU A 19 10.44 3.48 11.77
C GLU A 19 9.60 4.73 11.50
N LEU A 20 8.33 4.53 11.09
CA LEU A 20 7.38 5.61 10.84
C LEU A 20 7.03 6.36 12.13
N THR A 21 6.68 5.62 13.19
CA THR A 21 6.35 6.21 14.49
C THR A 21 7.49 7.10 14.99
N LYS A 22 8.72 6.56 14.95
CA LYS A 22 9.92 7.30 15.33
C LYS A 22 10.13 8.54 14.47
N TYR A 23 10.03 8.41 13.14
CA TYR A 23 10.18 9.54 12.23
C TYR A 23 9.16 10.66 12.53
N LEU A 24 7.89 10.32 12.72
CA LEU A 24 6.84 11.31 12.98
C LEU A 24 7.06 12.02 14.34
N LEU A 25 7.43 11.28 15.38
CA LEU A 25 7.78 11.87 16.69
C LEU A 25 8.99 12.81 16.59
N GLU A 26 10.05 12.42 15.87
CA GLU A 26 11.24 13.24 15.67
C GLU A 26 10.96 14.53 14.89
N ASN A 27 9.91 14.55 14.06
CA ASN A 27 9.47 15.73 13.32
C ASN A 27 8.39 16.54 14.06
N GLY A 28 8.10 16.21 15.33
CA GLY A 28 7.22 16.99 16.19
C GLY A 28 5.73 16.70 16.04
N PHE A 29 5.36 15.61 15.38
CA PHE A 29 3.96 15.17 15.29
C PHE A 29 3.53 14.42 16.55
N THR A 30 2.25 14.57 16.92
CA THR A 30 1.66 13.79 18.02
C THR A 30 1.07 12.49 17.48
N VAL A 31 1.81 11.40 17.58
CA VAL A 31 1.40 10.08 17.08
C VAL A 31 1.40 9.02 18.17
N GLN A 32 0.61 7.97 18.01
CA GLN A 32 0.56 6.80 18.88
C GLN A 32 0.65 5.52 18.04
N LYS A 33 1.47 4.57 18.50
CA LYS A 33 1.50 3.22 17.93
C LYS A 33 0.45 2.38 18.67
N GLU A 34 -0.61 1.99 17.98
CA GLU A 34 -1.69 1.18 18.56
C GLU A 34 -1.28 -0.29 18.68
N ASN A 35 -0.62 -0.80 17.63
CA ASN A 35 -0.17 -2.19 17.53
C ASN A 35 1.01 -2.31 16.56
N GLU A 36 1.35 -3.53 16.15
CA GLU A 36 2.45 -3.82 15.23
C GLU A 36 2.21 -3.37 13.77
N SER A 37 1.02 -2.89 13.42
CA SER A 37 0.71 -2.44 12.06
C SER A 37 0.15 -1.02 11.99
N VAL A 38 -0.35 -0.45 13.08
CA VAL A 38 -1.13 0.80 13.03
C VAL A 38 -0.46 1.91 13.83
N VAL A 39 -0.34 3.07 13.18
CA VAL A 39 -0.01 4.36 13.79
C VAL A 39 -1.22 5.28 13.69
N THR A 40 -1.64 5.88 14.79
CA THR A 40 -2.75 6.84 14.85
C THR A 40 -2.23 8.24 15.21
N THR A 41 -2.92 9.27 14.73
CA THR A 41 -2.61 10.65 15.10
C THR A 41 -3.85 11.53 15.08
N ASN A 42 -3.92 12.48 16.01
CA ASN A 42 -4.92 13.54 15.98
C ASN A 42 -4.31 14.89 15.54
N ASP A 43 -3.09 14.86 14.99
CA ASP A 43 -2.37 16.06 14.59
C ASP A 43 -2.90 16.56 13.23
N PRO A 44 -3.58 17.72 13.18
CA PRO A 44 -4.18 18.23 11.95
C PRO A 44 -3.15 18.68 10.90
N LYS A 45 -1.86 18.75 11.27
CA LYS A 45 -0.78 19.11 10.36
C LYS A 45 -0.22 17.91 9.61
N LEU A 46 -0.52 16.68 10.05
CA LEU A 46 -0.04 15.50 9.37
C LEU A 46 -0.81 15.33 8.06
N THR A 47 -0.06 15.29 6.96
CA THR A 47 -0.58 15.13 5.60
C THR A 47 0.11 13.96 4.91
N VAL A 48 -0.46 13.51 3.78
CA VAL A 48 0.14 12.46 2.94
C VAL A 48 1.57 12.83 2.52
N ASP A 49 1.86 14.11 2.28
CA ASP A 49 3.20 14.58 1.92
C ASP A 49 4.25 14.25 2.99
N ASN A 50 3.89 14.29 4.27
CA ASN A 50 4.81 13.92 5.36
C ASN A 50 5.18 12.44 5.29
N ILE A 51 4.23 11.59 4.90
CA ILE A 51 4.44 10.16 4.70
C ILE A 51 5.29 9.91 3.45
N GLU A 52 5.07 10.65 2.36
CA GLU A 52 5.96 10.60 1.19
C GLU A 52 7.40 10.98 1.53
N TRP A 53 7.62 12.01 2.35
CA TRP A 53 8.95 12.41 2.79
C TRP A 53 9.64 11.32 3.61
N PHE A 54 8.90 10.64 4.48
CA PHE A 54 9.40 9.45 5.18
C PHE A 54 9.84 8.36 4.20
N LEU A 55 9.02 8.02 3.22
CA LEU A 55 9.34 6.98 2.22
C LEU A 55 10.55 7.37 1.37
N LYS A 56 10.71 8.65 1.00
CA LYS A 56 11.88 9.17 0.28
C LYS A 56 13.14 9.10 1.14
N LYS A 57 13.06 9.53 2.41
CA LYS A 57 14.21 9.54 3.34
C LYS A 57 14.72 8.14 3.67
N THR A 58 13.82 7.14 3.66
CA THR A 58 14.15 5.74 3.95
C THR A 58 14.42 4.89 2.71
N ASP A 59 14.42 5.50 1.51
CA ASP A 59 14.49 4.83 0.19
C ASP A 59 13.41 3.75 -0.05
N LYS A 60 12.34 3.74 0.76
CA LYS A 60 11.23 2.78 0.66
C LYS A 60 10.19 3.15 -0.41
N ILE A 61 10.28 4.35 -1.01
CA ILE A 61 9.34 4.82 -2.04
C ILE A 61 9.32 3.92 -3.30
N LYS A 62 10.35 3.09 -3.50
CA LYS A 62 10.41 2.14 -4.62
C LYS A 62 9.54 0.92 -4.40
N ASP A 63 9.40 0.49 -3.15
CA ASP A 63 8.76 -0.78 -2.78
C ASP A 63 7.35 -0.58 -2.22
N LEU A 64 7.14 0.56 -1.53
CA LEU A 64 5.88 0.90 -0.90
C LEU A 64 5.07 1.90 -1.74
N GLN A 65 3.75 1.74 -1.67
CA GLN A 65 2.77 2.66 -2.19
C GLN A 65 1.93 3.23 -1.06
N ILE A 66 1.66 4.53 -1.14
CA ILE A 66 0.65 5.17 -0.30
C ILE A 66 -0.71 5.00 -0.98
N ILE A 67 -1.66 4.40 -0.27
CA ILE A 67 -3.04 4.23 -0.71
C ILE A 67 -3.92 4.98 0.29
N GLN A 68 -4.64 5.99 -0.18
CA GLN A 68 -5.64 6.68 0.65
C GLN A 68 -6.97 5.95 0.51
N SER A 69 -7.41 5.27 1.58
CA SER A 69 -8.64 4.48 1.57
C SER A 69 -9.88 5.36 1.74
N ASP A 70 -9.79 6.35 2.62
CA ASP A 70 -10.83 7.35 2.89
C ASP A 70 -10.17 8.66 3.36
N SER A 71 -10.95 9.60 3.93
CA SER A 71 -10.42 10.89 4.38
C SER A 71 -9.41 10.76 5.52
N ASP A 72 -9.51 9.69 6.32
CA ASP A 72 -8.82 9.56 7.60
C ASP A 72 -7.85 8.37 7.59
N THR A 73 -7.91 7.49 6.58
CA THR A 73 -7.13 6.26 6.53
C THR A 73 -6.13 6.24 5.39
N ILE A 74 -4.86 6.09 5.75
CA ILE A 74 -3.72 5.91 4.87
C ILE A 74 -3.18 4.48 5.03
N ILE A 75 -2.92 3.80 3.92
CA ILE A 75 -2.33 2.46 3.90
C ILE A 75 -0.98 2.54 3.21
N LEU A 76 0.05 1.99 3.86
CA LEU A 76 1.37 1.75 3.30
C LEU A 76 1.48 0.28 2.90
N ALA A 77 1.37 0.02 1.60
CA ALA A 77 1.36 -1.34 1.07
C ALA A 77 2.52 -1.57 0.11
N THR A 78 3.13 -2.76 0.18
CA THR A 78 4.13 -3.20 -0.79
C THR A 78 3.47 -3.52 -2.13
N LYS A 79 4.04 -3.04 -3.23
CA LYS A 79 3.62 -3.47 -4.57
C LYS A 79 4.10 -4.89 -4.82
N VAL A 80 3.15 -5.81 -5.04
CA VAL A 80 3.46 -7.19 -5.40
C VAL A 80 2.94 -7.47 -6.80
N MET A 81 3.81 -8.00 -7.65
CA MET A 81 3.45 -8.46 -8.99
C MET A 81 2.52 -9.67 -8.87
N ILE A 82 1.40 -9.67 -9.62
CA ILE A 82 0.41 -10.75 -9.57
C ILE A 82 1.01 -12.11 -9.95
N GLU A 83 2.08 -12.08 -10.74
CA GLU A 83 2.88 -13.23 -11.17
C GLU A 83 3.52 -13.97 -9.99
N HIS A 84 3.79 -13.28 -8.87
CA HIS A 84 4.29 -13.93 -7.65
C HIS A 84 3.23 -14.84 -7.00
N PHE A 85 1.95 -14.65 -7.34
CA PHE A 85 0.85 -15.51 -6.90
C PHE A 85 0.51 -16.60 -7.93
N GLY A 86 1.32 -16.77 -8.98
CA GLY A 86 1.05 -17.71 -10.08
C GLY A 86 -0.05 -17.23 -11.03
N LEU A 87 -0.47 -15.98 -10.92
CA LEU A 87 -1.47 -15.36 -11.79
C LEU A 87 -0.78 -14.73 -13.01
N GLY A 88 -1.41 -14.84 -14.17
CA GLY A 88 -1.03 -14.08 -15.36
C GLY A 88 -2.13 -13.10 -15.74
N ARG A 89 -1.78 -12.12 -16.58
CA ARG A 89 -2.71 -11.14 -17.15
C ARG A 89 -2.80 -11.32 -18.66
N CYS A 90 -4.02 -11.36 -19.19
CA CYS A 90 -4.27 -11.42 -20.62
C CYS A 90 -3.79 -10.12 -21.26
N SER A 91 -2.95 -10.24 -22.29
CA SER A 91 -2.36 -9.09 -22.99
C SER A 91 -3.38 -8.27 -23.80
N ILE A 92 -4.54 -8.86 -24.13
CA ILE A 92 -5.59 -8.20 -24.92
C ILE A 92 -6.51 -7.36 -24.04
N CYS A 93 -7.08 -7.96 -22.98
CA CYS A 93 -8.17 -7.35 -22.22
C CYS A 93 -7.85 -7.12 -20.73
N GLY A 94 -6.70 -7.60 -20.25
CA GLY A 94 -6.29 -7.45 -18.85
C GLY A 94 -6.93 -8.44 -17.88
N PHE A 95 -7.68 -9.44 -18.34
CA PHE A 95 -8.22 -10.52 -17.50
C PHE A 95 -7.10 -11.24 -16.73
N VAL A 96 -7.32 -11.51 -15.43
CA VAL A 96 -6.32 -12.11 -14.55
C VAL A 96 -6.81 -13.48 -14.08
N ALA A 97 -5.99 -14.51 -14.31
CA ALA A 97 -6.29 -15.88 -13.89
C ALA A 97 -5.00 -16.70 -13.76
N PHE A 98 -5.12 -17.92 -13.23
CA PHE A 98 -4.02 -18.89 -13.30
C PHE A 98 -3.76 -19.29 -14.76
N LYS A 99 -2.55 -19.78 -15.03
CA LYS A 99 -2.05 -20.05 -16.39
C LYS A 99 -3.02 -20.88 -17.25
N ASP A 100 -3.62 -21.94 -16.70
CA ASP A 100 -4.51 -22.84 -17.45
C ASP A 100 -5.82 -22.16 -17.86
N GLU A 101 -6.40 -21.37 -16.94
CA GLU A 101 -7.60 -20.57 -17.20
C GLU A 101 -7.31 -19.41 -18.14
N LEU A 102 -6.13 -18.80 -18.01
CA LEU A 102 -5.69 -17.72 -18.85
C LEU A 102 -5.54 -18.18 -20.30
N PHE A 103 -4.99 -19.37 -20.54
CA PHE A 103 -4.90 -19.95 -21.88
C PHE A 103 -6.28 -20.22 -22.49
N ALA A 104 -7.23 -20.73 -21.71
CA ALA A 104 -8.60 -20.92 -22.17
C ALA A 104 -9.28 -19.59 -22.53
N HIS A 105 -9.05 -18.55 -21.72
CA HIS A 105 -9.52 -17.20 -21.97
C HIS A 105 -8.90 -16.58 -23.24
N GLU A 106 -7.59 -16.69 -23.44
CA GLU A 106 -6.90 -16.19 -24.63
C GLU A 106 -7.37 -16.87 -25.92
N ARG A 107 -7.72 -18.15 -25.87
CA ARG A 107 -8.38 -18.83 -27.01
C ARG A 107 -9.75 -18.24 -27.33
N ALA A 108 -10.50 -17.76 -26.35
CA ALA A 108 -11.77 -17.08 -26.60
C ALA A 108 -11.58 -15.74 -27.33
N HIS A 109 -10.40 -15.13 -27.21
CA HIS A 109 -9.98 -14.00 -28.05
C HIS A 109 -9.45 -14.41 -29.43
N GLY A 110 -9.38 -15.71 -29.74
CA GLY A 110 -8.88 -16.23 -31.01
C GLY A 110 -7.36 -16.44 -31.05
N ILE A 111 -6.64 -16.29 -29.93
CA ILE A 111 -5.21 -16.64 -29.85
C ILE A 111 -5.08 -18.17 -29.92
N GLY A 112 -4.24 -18.69 -30.83
CA GLY A 112 -3.99 -20.13 -30.97
C GLY A 112 -4.97 -20.90 -31.87
N LEU A 113 -5.78 -20.19 -32.67
CA LEU A 113 -6.61 -20.76 -33.75
C LEU A 113 -5.94 -20.66 -35.14
N MET A 114 -4.64 -20.36 -35.21
CA MET A 114 -3.83 -20.37 -36.43
C MET A 114 -2.87 -21.55 -36.45
#